data_AF-A0A7X7GAM6-F1
#
_entry.id   AF-A0A7X7GAM6-F1
#
_cell.length_a   1.000
_cell.length_b   1.000
_cell.length_c   1.000
_cell.angle_alpha   90.00
_cell.angle_beta   90.00
_cell.angle_gamma   90.00
#
_symmetry.space_group_name_H-M   'P 1'
#
loop_
_entity.id
_entity.type
_entity.pdbx_description
1 polymer ?
#
loop_
_entity_poly.entity_id
_entity_poly.type
_entity_poly.pdbx_seq_one_letter_code
_entity_poly.pdbx_strand_id
1 'polypeptide(L)'
;MLSISRLDDVFNPILASGHKLWADFIVAMVAHGRVRLTGPKTAAEVAALSGEDKEKATKKAIDVLQKRIGCIVKTRHDWIHNCGRPKTVIQKCSYGEACCRVRDVKLFVVTLDNFIETHRLA
;
A
#
# COMPACT_ATOMS: atom_id res chain seq x y z
N MET A 1 -16.60 -2.01 -7.37
CA MET A 1 -15.41 -2.77 -6.93
C MET A 1 -14.51 -1.81 -6.15
N LEU A 2 -14.25 -2.07 -4.86
CA LEU A 2 -13.28 -1.29 -4.09
C LEU A 2 -11.89 -1.60 -4.65
N SER A 3 -11.22 -0.61 -5.23
CA SER A 3 -9.91 -0.78 -5.85
C SER A 3 -8.93 0.26 -5.32
N ILE A 4 -7.78 -0.22 -4.87
CA ILE A 4 -6.65 0.63 -4.47
C ILE A 4 -6.15 1.50 -5.64
N SER A 5 -6.40 1.06 -6.88
CA SER A 5 -6.03 1.80 -8.08
C SER A 5 -6.71 3.16 -8.21
N ARG A 6 -7.81 3.42 -7.49
CA ARG A 6 -8.50 4.71 -7.52
C ARG A 6 -7.85 5.77 -6.63
N LEU A 7 -6.90 5.39 -5.77
CA LEU A 7 -6.23 6.35 -4.88
C LEU A 7 -5.42 7.37 -5.68
N ASP A 8 -4.80 6.95 -6.78
CA ASP A 8 -4.06 7.86 -7.67
C ASP A 8 -4.92 9.01 -8.18
N ASP A 9 -6.10 8.67 -8.72
CA ASP A 9 -7.00 9.63 -9.32
C ASP A 9 -7.54 10.64 -8.31
N VAL A 10 -7.71 10.20 -7.06
CA VAL A 10 -8.29 11.02 -5.98
C VAL A 10 -7.23 11.91 -5.34
N PHE A 11 -6.02 11.39 -5.11
CA PHE A 11 -5.02 12.09 -4.31
C PHE A 11 -3.99 12.86 -5.13
N ASN A 12 -3.59 12.41 -6.33
CA ASN A 12 -2.62 13.16 -7.13
C ASN A 12 -3.02 14.62 -7.42
N PRO A 13 -4.32 14.97 -7.66
CA PRO A 13 -4.72 16.36 -7.89
C PRO A 13 -4.52 17.31 -6.72
N ILE A 14 -4.38 16.79 -5.49
CA ILE A 14 -4.25 17.60 -4.28
C ILE A 14 -2.81 17.60 -3.71
N LEU A 15 -1.88 16.90 -4.37
CA LEU A 15 -0.46 16.91 -4.00
C LEU A 15 0.25 18.12 -4.63
N ALA A 16 1.30 18.57 -3.95
CA ALA A 16 2.18 19.63 -4.41
C ALA A 16 2.78 19.32 -5.80
N SER A 17 3.11 20.38 -6.55
CA SER A 17 3.65 20.25 -7.90
C SER A 17 4.94 19.42 -7.91
N GLY A 18 5.06 18.48 -8.86
CA GLY A 18 6.19 17.57 -8.97
C GLY A 18 6.07 16.29 -8.15
N HIS A 19 5.11 16.20 -7.22
CA HIS A 19 4.88 14.99 -6.44
C HIS A 19 3.95 14.01 -7.14
N LYS A 20 4.24 12.72 -6.97
CA LYS A 20 3.37 11.62 -7.41
C LYS A 20 3.11 10.69 -6.24
N LEU A 21 1.83 10.40 -5.97
CA LEU A 21 1.38 9.66 -4.80
C LEU A 21 2.29 8.47 -4.49
N TRP A 22 2.30 7.45 -5.36
CA TRP A 22 3.03 6.22 -5.05
C TRP A 22 4.55 6.35 -5.11
N ALA A 23 5.08 7.14 -6.05
CA ALA A 23 6.53 7.26 -6.24
C ALA A 23 7.22 7.86 -5.01
N ASP A 24 6.56 8.82 -4.37
CA ASP A 24 7.10 9.49 -3.20
C ASP A 24 6.67 8.78 -1.90
N PHE A 25 5.41 8.35 -1.82
CA PHE A 25 4.88 7.64 -0.65
C PHE A 25 5.63 6.33 -0.36
N ILE A 26 6.07 5.60 -1.39
CA ILE A 26 6.74 4.31 -1.20
C ILE A 26 8.03 4.45 -0.40
N VAL A 27 8.71 5.59 -0.47
CA VAL A 27 9.92 5.87 0.34
C VAL A 27 9.58 5.85 1.83
N ALA A 28 8.48 6.50 2.22
CA ALA A 28 7.99 6.47 3.60
C ALA A 28 7.61 5.05 4.05
N MET A 29 6.98 4.28 3.16
CA MET A 29 6.62 2.89 3.47
C MET A 29 7.83 1.97 3.63
N VAL A 30 8.84 2.10 2.78
CA VAL A 30 10.09 1.32 2.84
C VAL A 30 10.86 1.63 4.13
N ALA A 31 10.81 2.86 4.62
CA ALA A 31 11.45 3.27 5.88
C ALA A 31 10.96 2.47 7.10
N HIS A 32 9.75 1.91 7.07
CA HIS A 32 9.25 1.05 8.15
C HIS A 32 9.83 -0.38 8.14
N GLY A 33 10.65 -0.75 7.16
CA GLY A 33 11.33 -2.04 7.11
C GLY A 33 10.41 -3.26 7.04
N ARG A 34 9.19 -3.09 6.50
CA ARG A 34 8.18 -4.15 6.43
C ARG A 34 8.25 -4.86 5.08
N VAL A 35 9.09 -5.89 4.99
CA VAL A 35 9.33 -6.66 3.75
C VAL A 35 8.06 -7.17 3.08
N ARG A 36 7.04 -7.57 3.86
CA ARG A 36 5.75 -8.03 3.34
C ARG A 36 4.91 -6.94 2.65
N LEU A 37 5.22 -5.67 2.88
CA LEU A 37 4.53 -4.51 2.31
C LEU A 37 5.29 -3.93 1.12
N THR A 38 6.62 -3.92 1.16
CA THR A 38 7.43 -3.19 0.15
C THR A 38 8.44 -4.07 -0.57
N GLY A 39 8.51 -5.37 -0.25
CA GLY A 39 9.49 -6.31 -0.81
C GLY A 39 10.80 -6.34 0.00
N PRO A 40 11.78 -7.14 -0.44
CA PRO A 40 12.98 -7.45 0.34
C PRO A 40 13.95 -6.27 0.50
N LYS A 41 13.86 -5.25 -0.35
CA LYS A 41 14.78 -4.11 -0.30
C LYS A 41 14.41 -3.18 0.85
N THR A 42 15.39 -2.89 1.70
CA THR A 42 15.37 -1.91 2.78
C THR A 42 15.49 -0.47 2.24
N ALA A 43 15.23 0.52 3.09
CA ALA A 43 15.36 1.93 2.71
C ALA A 43 16.79 2.30 2.29
N ALA A 44 17.79 1.77 3.01
CA ALA A 44 19.19 1.97 2.69
C ALA A 44 19.56 1.36 1.33
N GLU A 45 19.07 0.16 1.03
CA GLU A 45 19.31 -0.50 -0.25
C GLU A 45 18.63 0.20 -1.42
N VAL A 46 17.43 0.76 -1.23
CA VAL A 46 16.76 1.57 -2.27
C VAL A 46 17.47 2.90 -2.47
N ALA A 47 17.93 3.54 -1.38
CA ALA A 47 18.66 4.81 -1.43
C ALA A 47 20.03 4.69 -2.10
N ALA A 48 20.69 3.53 -1.98
CA ALA A 48 21.98 3.25 -2.61
C ALA A 48 21.89 3.03 -4.14
N LEU A 49 20.69 2.81 -4.69
CA LEU A 49 20.50 2.65 -6.13
C LEU A 49 20.45 4.01 -6.83
N SER A 50 20.87 4.03 -8.10
CA SER A 50 20.78 5.21 -8.96
C SER A 50 20.21 4.84 -10.32
N GLY A 51 19.70 5.85 -11.05
CA GLY A 51 19.14 5.68 -12.39
C GLY A 51 18.05 4.61 -12.50
N GLU A 52 18.13 3.81 -13.55
CA GLU A 52 17.12 2.81 -13.93
C GLU A 52 16.88 1.75 -12.84
N ASP A 53 17.91 1.36 -12.09
CA ASP A 53 17.78 0.35 -11.04
C ASP A 53 16.95 0.85 -9.86
N LYS A 54 17.07 2.15 -9.54
CA LYS A 54 16.25 2.79 -8.51
C LYS A 54 14.79 2.84 -8.94
N GLU A 55 14.52 3.21 -10.19
CA GLU A 55 13.16 3.25 -10.75
C GLU A 55 12.51 1.87 -10.74
N LYS A 56 13.23 0.84 -11.21
CA LYS A 56 12.76 -0.56 -11.18
C LYS A 56 12.46 -1.04 -9.76
N ALA A 57 13.34 -0.73 -8.81
CA ALA A 57 13.14 -1.10 -7.40
C ALA A 57 11.92 -0.41 -6.79
N THR A 58 11.76 0.89 -7.06
CA THR A 58 10.64 1.71 -6.60
C THR A 58 9.32 1.19 -7.15
N LYS A 59 9.25 0.96 -8.46
CA LYS A 59 8.06 0.38 -9.12
C LYS A 59 7.69 -0.97 -8.54
N LYS A 60 8.68 -1.86 -8.36
CA LYS A 60 8.45 -3.18 -7.75
C LYS A 60 7.92 -3.07 -6.32
N ALA A 61 8.43 -2.13 -5.52
CA ALA A 61 7.94 -1.91 -4.16
C ALA A 61 6.49 -1.40 -4.13
N ILE A 62 6.15 -0.49 -5.06
CA ILE A 62 4.77 -0.02 -5.26
C ILE A 62 3.85 -1.20 -5.63
N ASP A 63 4.24 -2.03 -6.59
CA ASP A 63 3.44 -3.17 -7.04
C ASP A 63 3.18 -4.17 -5.89
N VAL A 64 4.19 -4.43 -5.05
CA VAL A 64 4.06 -5.31 -3.88
C VAL A 64 3.08 -4.70 -2.87
N LEU A 65 3.20 -3.41 -2.58
CA LEU A 65 2.32 -2.70 -1.65
C LEU A 65 0.87 -2.72 -2.12
N GLN A 66 0.65 -2.31 -3.38
CA GLN A 66 -0.68 -2.26 -3.97
C GLN A 66 -1.33 -3.64 -4.01
N LYS A 67 -0.59 -4.66 -4.41
CA LYS A 67 -1.06 -6.05 -4.41
C LYS A 67 -1.46 -6.49 -3.00
N ARG A 68 -0.60 -6.22 -2.00
CA ARG A 68 -0.84 -6.64 -0.61
C ARG A 68 -2.09 -5.97 -0.03
N ILE A 69 -2.21 -4.65 -0.10
CA ILE A 69 -3.36 -3.92 0.43
C ILE A 69 -4.62 -4.24 -0.38
N GLY A 70 -4.52 -4.34 -1.71
CA GLY A 70 -5.61 -4.75 -2.59
C GLY A 70 -6.17 -6.13 -2.21
N CYS A 71 -5.30 -7.11 -1.93
CA CYS A 71 -5.73 -8.42 -1.41
C CYS A 71 -6.50 -8.30 -0.09
N ILE A 72 -6.03 -7.48 0.86
CA ILE A 72 -6.70 -7.31 2.16
C ILE A 72 -8.09 -6.67 1.98
N VAL A 73 -8.19 -5.62 1.17
CA VAL A 73 -9.46 -4.94 0.86
C VAL A 73 -10.44 -5.91 0.20
N LYS A 74 -9.96 -6.71 -0.78
CA LYS A 74 -10.78 -7.73 -1.43
C LYS A 74 -11.26 -8.79 -0.45
N THR A 75 -10.39 -9.33 0.40
CA THR A 75 -10.82 -10.32 1.42
C THR A 75 -11.91 -9.74 2.33
N ARG A 76 -11.77 -8.49 2.79
CA ARG A 76 -12.79 -7.83 3.62
C ARG A 76 -14.11 -7.67 2.88
N HIS A 77 -14.05 -7.20 1.63
CA HIS A 77 -15.22 -7.06 0.76
C HIS A 77 -15.94 -8.41 0.59
N ASP A 78 -15.20 -9.46 0.24
CA ASP A 78 -15.76 -10.79 0.03
C ASP A 78 -16.37 -11.36 1.32
N TRP A 79 -15.75 -11.12 2.48
CA TRP A 79 -16.34 -11.48 3.77
C TRP A 79 -17.68 -10.79 4.02
N ILE A 80 -17.75 -9.46 3.84
CA ILE A 80 -18.99 -8.69 4.05
C ILE A 80 -20.10 -9.16 3.11
N HIS A 81 -19.78 -9.36 1.83
CA HIS A 81 -20.78 -9.74 0.83
C HIS A 81 -21.17 -11.22 0.88
N ASN A 82 -20.28 -12.12 1.31
CA ASN A 82 -20.62 -13.53 1.52
C ASN A 82 -21.50 -13.77 2.75
N CYS A 83 -21.56 -12.84 3.71
CA CYS A 83 -22.50 -12.93 4.84
C CYS A 83 -23.98 -12.86 4.40
N GLY A 84 -24.28 -12.18 3.27
CA GLY A 84 -25.66 -12.04 2.77
C GLY A 84 -26.02 -13.01 1.64
N ARG A 85 -25.03 -13.48 0.86
CA ARG A 85 -25.24 -14.42 -0.25
C ARG A 85 -23.93 -15.14 -0.58
N PRO A 86 -23.62 -16.29 0.04
CA PRO A 86 -22.33 -16.96 -0.14
C PRO A 86 -22.19 -17.45 -1.59
N LYS A 87 -21.30 -16.79 -2.35
CA LYS A 87 -20.91 -17.21 -3.70
C LYS A 87 -19.56 -17.94 -3.71
N THR A 88 -18.76 -17.74 -2.67
CA THR A 88 -17.45 -18.38 -2.49
C THR A 88 -17.25 -18.83 -1.05
N VAL A 89 -16.44 -19.86 -0.86
CA VAL A 89 -16.04 -20.32 0.48
C VAL A 89 -15.25 -19.21 1.18
N ILE A 90 -15.65 -18.87 2.41
CA ILE A 90 -14.94 -17.90 3.24
C ILE A 90 -13.50 -18.40 3.44
N GLN A 91 -12.52 -17.59 3.03
CA GLN A 91 -11.12 -17.92 3.24
C GLN A 91 -10.80 -17.91 4.73
N LYS A 92 -10.34 -19.06 5.25
CA LYS A 92 -9.84 -19.18 6.61
C LYS A 92 -8.57 -18.33 6.75
N CYS A 93 -8.44 -17.68 7.90
CA CYS A 93 -7.31 -16.84 8.27
C CYS A 93 -6.99 -17.16 9.72
N SER A 94 -5.73 -17.46 10.02
CA SER A 94 -5.30 -17.62 11.41
C SER A 94 -5.37 -16.29 12.16
N TYR A 95 -5.41 -16.36 13.50
CA TYR A 95 -5.36 -15.16 14.34
C TYR A 95 -4.11 -14.32 14.07
N GLY A 96 -2.94 -14.96 13.97
CA GLY A 96 -1.67 -14.28 13.67
C GLY A 96 -1.67 -13.57 12.33
N GLU A 97 -2.20 -14.21 11.28
CA GLU A 97 -2.35 -13.58 9.97
C GLU A 97 -3.31 -12.39 9.99
N ALA A 98 -4.44 -12.52 10.72
CA ALA A 98 -5.40 -11.45 10.87
C ALA A 98 -4.77 -10.23 11.57
N CYS A 99 -4.04 -10.46 12.67
CA CYS A 99 -3.30 -9.41 13.37
C CYS A 99 -2.28 -8.72 12.46
N CYS A 100 -1.53 -9.47 11.65
CA CYS A 100 -0.59 -8.90 10.69
C CYS A 100 -1.30 -8.03 9.64
N ARG A 101 -2.42 -8.49 9.07
CA ARG A 101 -3.22 -7.71 8.10
C ARG A 101 -3.77 -6.42 8.72
N VAL A 102 -4.25 -6.47 9.96
CA VAL A 102 -4.73 -5.28 10.68
C VAL A 102 -3.59 -4.29 10.90
N ARG A 103 -2.41 -4.74 11.33
CA ARG A 103 -1.24 -3.87 11.48
C ARG A 103 -0.79 -3.27 10.15
N ASP A 104 -0.84 -4.04 9.07
CA ASP A 104 -0.51 -3.59 7.72
C ASP A 104 -1.42 -2.44 7.27
N VAL A 105 -2.74 -2.60 7.47
CA VAL A 105 -3.71 -1.55 7.13
C VAL A 105 -3.51 -0.32 8.00
N LYS A 106 -3.34 -0.48 9.32
CA LYS A 106 -3.10 0.65 10.23
C LYS A 106 -1.86 1.45 9.85
N LEU A 107 -0.76 0.75 9.57
CA LEU A 107 0.47 1.39 9.13
C LEU A 107 0.26 2.13 7.81
N PHE A 108 -0.33 1.46 6.82
CA PHE A 108 -0.61 2.06 5.51
C PHE A 108 -1.43 3.35 5.63
N VAL A 109 -2.55 3.32 6.36
CA VAL A 109 -3.44 4.47 6.52
C VAL A 109 -2.73 5.61 7.23
N VAL A 110 -2.10 5.35 8.38
CA VAL A 110 -1.40 6.40 9.15
C VAL A 110 -0.27 7.03 8.33
N THR A 111 0.53 6.23 7.64
CA THR A 111 1.63 6.77 6.82
C THR A 111 1.09 7.53 5.62
N LEU A 112 -0.01 7.08 5.01
CA LEU A 112 -0.64 7.75 3.87
C LEU A 112 -1.24 9.10 4.25
N ASP A 113 -1.98 9.15 5.37
CA ASP A 113 -2.58 10.39 5.88
C ASP A 113 -1.48 11.42 6.18
N ASN A 114 -0.43 11.01 6.89
CA ASN A 114 0.72 11.88 7.16
C ASN A 114 1.40 12.36 5.87
N PHE A 115 1.55 11.48 4.88
CA PHE A 115 2.15 11.84 3.59
C PHE A 115 1.29 12.88 2.86
N ILE A 116 -0.03 12.67 2.79
CA ILE A 116 -0.96 13.61 2.16
C ILE A 116 -0.90 14.96 2.86
N GLU A 117 -1.02 15.01 4.18
CA GLU A 117 -1.03 16.28 4.93
C GLU A 117 0.28 17.06 4.78
N THR A 118 1.42 16.37 4.70
CA THR A 118 2.73 17.01 4.52
C THR A 118 2.98 17.52 3.09
N HIS A 119 2.26 17.00 2.09
CA HIS A 119 2.46 17.32 0.67
C HIS A 119 1.23 17.94 0.02
N ARG A 120 0.19 18.27 0.80
CA ARG A 120 -1.04 18.87 0.30
C ARG A 120 -0.73 20.24 -0.30
N LEU A 121 -1.39 20.58 -1.40
CA LEU A 121 -1.39 21.93 -1.93
C LEU A 121 -1.83 22.92 -0.83
N ALA A 122 -0.99 23.92 -0.59
CA ALA A 122 -1.27 25.00 0.37
C ALA A 122 -2.47 25.86 -0.06
#